data_AF-A0A2Z4ZBR7-F1
#
_entry.id   AF-A0A2Z4ZBR7-F1
#
_cell.length_a   1.000
_cell.length_b   1.000
_cell.length_c   1.000
_cell.angle_alpha   90.00
_cell.angle_beta   90.00
_cell.angle_gamma   90.00
#
_symmetry.space_group_name_H-M   'P 1'
#
loop_
_entity.id
_entity.type
_entity.pdbx_description
1 polymer ?
#
loop_
_entity_poly.entity_id
_entity_poly.type
_entity_poly.pdbx_seq_one_letter_code
_entity_poly.pdbx_strand_id
1 'polypeptide(L)' 'MNVIKGTLFVLLIVLLAVGAFNLVFMAVGSYFGPFYESEADQSRNFAIWLFGNVGVVLVAAAVGVIWNRRRKPRI' A
#
# COMPACT_ATOMS: atom_id res chain seq x y z
N MET A 1 22.36 10.85 1.21
CA MET A 1 21.27 10.38 2.10
C MET A 1 21.87 9.34 3.04
N ASN A 2 21.91 9.56 4.36
CA ASN A 2 22.28 8.47 5.28
C ASN A 2 21.26 7.34 5.13
N VAL A 3 21.74 6.09 5.12
CA VAL A 3 20.91 4.89 4.91
C VAL A 3 19.67 4.91 5.81
N ILE A 4 19.85 5.29 7.08
CA ILE A 4 18.77 5.44 8.07
C ILE A 4 17.68 6.42 7.60
N LYS A 5 18.05 7.61 7.11
CA LYS A 5 17.08 8.61 6.62
C LYS A 5 16.34 8.12 5.37
N GLY A 6 17.02 7.37 4.50
CA GLY A 6 16.40 6.74 3.33
C GLY A 6 15.39 5.68 3.72
N THR A 7 15.77 4.78 4.64
CA THR A 7 14.88 3.71 5.13
C THR A 7 13.64 4.28 5.83
N LEU A 8 13.80 5.27 6.71
CA LEU A 8 12.68 5.92 7.38
C LEU A 8 11.71 6.57 6.40
N PHE A 9 12.23 7.20 5.33
CA PHE A 9 11.40 7.79 4.30
C PHE A 9 10.58 6.73 3.54
N VAL A 10 11.19 5.60 3.19
CA VAL A 10 10.46 4.50 2.53
C VAL A 10 9.40 3.90 3.45
N LEU A 11 9.72 3.67 4.72
CA LEU A 11 8.76 3.18 5.72
C LEU A 11 7.57 4.13 5.89
N LEU A 12 7.82 5.44 5.92
CA LEU A 12 6.75 6.44 6.00
C LEU A 12 5.84 6.39 4.77
N ILE A 13 6.40 6.26 3.56
CA ILE A 13 5.60 6.13 2.33
C ILE A 13 4.76 4.86 2.37
N VAL A 14 5.34 3.73 2.79
CA VAL A 14 4.60 2.46 2.91
C VAL A 14 3.44 2.62 3.89
N LEU A 15 3.67 3.19 5.06
CA LEU A 15 2.62 3.44 6.06
C LEU A 15 1.49 4.32 5.50
N LEU A 16 1.83 5.42 4.83
CA LEU A 16 0.84 6.32 4.22
C LEU A 16 0.03 5.62 3.13
N ALA A 17 0.70 4.86 2.26
CA ALA A 17 0.04 4.18 1.14
C ALA A 17 -0.88 3.06 1.63
N VAL A 18 -0.43 2.27 2.62
CA VAL A 18 -1.25 1.23 3.27
C VAL A 18 -2.44 1.87 3.96
N GLY A 19 -2.23 2.94 4.74
CA GLY A 19 -3.31 3.65 5.41
C GLY A 19 -4.36 4.19 4.43
N ALA A 20 -3.93 4.83 3.33
CA ALA A 20 -4.82 5.36 2.31
C ALA A 20 -5.62 4.24 1.62
N PHE A 21 -4.95 3.14 1.24
CA PHE A 21 -5.63 1.99 0.62
C PHE A 21 -6.69 1.40 1.54
N ASN A 22 -6.37 1.20 2.82
CA ASN A 22 -7.31 0.64 3.79
C ASN A 22 -8.51 1.57 4.03
N LEU A 23 -8.28 2.88 4.08
CA LEU A 23 -9.35 3.87 4.23
C LEU A 23 -10.30 3.84 3.02
N VAL A 24 -9.76 3.80 1.79
CA VAL A 24 -10.57 3.68 0.56
C VAL A 24 -11.32 2.35 0.55
N PHE A 25 -10.65 1.24 0.86
CA PHE A 25 -11.26 -0.07 0.88
C PHE A 25 -12.42 -0.15 1.88
N MET A 26 -12.24 0.40 3.09
CA MET A 26 -13.32 0.48 4.09
C MET A 26 -14.47 1.37 3.62
N ALA A 27 -14.20 2.52 3.00
CA ALA A 27 -15.25 3.43 2.52
C ALA A 27 -16.08 2.81 1.38
N VAL A 28 -15.41 2.15 0.43
CA VAL A 28 -16.08 1.41 -0.64
C VAL A 28 -16.85 0.22 -0.07
N GLY A 29 -16.22 -0.52 0.86
CA GLY A 29 -16.83 -1.66 1.53
C GLY A 29 -18.03 -1.30 2.39
N SER A 30 -18.04 -0.15 3.07
CA SER A 30 -19.21 0.30 3.84
C SER A 30 -20.35 0.79 2.94
N TYR A 31 -20.04 1.42 1.81
CA TYR A 31 -21.03 1.88 0.84
C TYR A 31 -21.70 0.72 0.10
N PHE A 32 -20.92 -0.27 -0.34
CA PHE A 32 -21.43 -1.42 -1.10
C PHE A 32 -21.65 -2.68 -0.26
N GLY A 33 -21.24 -2.69 1.01
CA GLY A 33 -21.30 -3.83 1.92
C GLY A 33 -22.68 -4.49 2.06
N PRO A 34 -23.79 -3.73 2.10
CA PRO A 34 -25.14 -4.31 2.14
C PRO A 34 -25.52 -5.16 0.91
N PHE A 35 -24.72 -5.13 -0.17
CA PHE A 35 -24.97 -5.89 -1.39
C PHE A 35 -24.14 -7.19 -1.49
N TYR A 36 -23.23 -7.46 -0.55
CA TYR A 36 -22.27 -8.56 -0.59
C TYR A 36 -22.39 -9.45 0.67
N GLU A 37 -23.52 -10.12 0.85
CA GLU A 37 -23.77 -10.97 2.03
C GLU A 37 -23.36 -12.44 1.85
N SER A 38 -22.94 -12.88 0.66
CA SER A 38 -22.53 -14.27 0.47
C SER A 38 -21.09 -14.54 0.93
N GLU A 39 -20.82 -15.74 1.45
CA GLU A 39 -19.46 -16.16 1.83
C GLU A 39 -18.46 -16.06 0.66
N ALA A 40 -18.94 -16.28 -0.58
CA ALA A 40 -18.14 -16.14 -1.79
C ALA A 40 -17.75 -14.67 -2.06
N ASP A 41 -18.64 -13.72 -1.76
CA ASP A 41 -18.35 -12.29 -1.87
C ASP A 41 -17.39 -11.83 -0.76
N GLN A 42 -17.54 -12.35 0.45
CA GLN A 42 -16.63 -12.08 1.57
C GLN A 42 -15.21 -12.58 1.30
N SER A 43 -15.07 -13.81 0.80
CA SER A 43 -13.78 -14.39 0.41
C SER A 43 -13.10 -13.60 -0.72
N ARG A 44 -13.87 -13.19 -1.74
CA ARG A 44 -13.39 -12.34 -2.83
C ARG A 44 -12.92 -10.97 -2.33
N ASN A 45 -13.69 -10.34 -1.45
CA ASN A 45 -13.36 -9.04 -0.87
C ASN A 45 -12.10 -9.13 0.00
N PHE A 46 -11.94 -10.20 0.78
CA PHE A 46 -10.72 -10.47 1.54
C PHE A 46 -9.51 -10.66 0.62
N ALA A 47 -9.64 -11.42 -0.47
CA ALA A 47 -8.57 -11.60 -1.44
C ALA A 47 -8.15 -10.25 -2.07
N ILE A 48 -9.11 -9.42 -2.49
CA ILE A 48 -8.85 -8.09 -3.05
C ILE A 48 -8.12 -7.21 -2.03
N TRP A 49 -8.57 -7.21 -0.78
CA TRP A 49 -7.91 -6.47 0.30
C TRP A 49 -6.48 -6.95 0.52
N LEU A 50 -6.26 -8.27 0.59
CA LEU A 50 -4.95 -8.87 0.83
C LEU A 50 -3.98 -8.57 -0.31
N PHE A 51 -4.38 -8.84 -1.56
CA PHE A 51 -3.55 -8.56 -2.74
C PHE A 51 -3.32 -7.06 -2.94
N GLY A 52 -4.30 -6.22 -2.62
CA GLY A 52 -4.16 -4.77 -2.66
C GLY A 52 -3.09 -4.27 -1.67
N ASN A 53 -3.10 -4.76 -0.42
CA ASN A 53 -2.06 -4.41 0.55
C ASN A 53 -0.66 -4.88 0.09
N VAL A 54 -0.53 -6.11 -0.43
CA VAL A 54 0.74 -6.61 -0.98
C VAL A 54 1.22 -5.73 -2.13
N GLY A 55 0.33 -5.40 -3.07
CA GLY A 55 0.65 -4.54 -4.22
C GLY A 55 1.12 -3.16 -3.79
N VAL A 56 0.44 -2.52 -2.84
CA VAL A 56 0.81 -1.21 -2.30
C VAL A 56 2.20 -1.23 -1.67
N VAL A 57 2.53 -2.25 -0.88
CA VAL A 57 3.85 -2.39 -0.26
C VAL A 57 4.95 -2.54 -1.32
N LEU A 58 4.73 -3.39 -2.33
CA LEU A 58 5.69 -3.60 -3.41
C LEU A 58 5.94 -2.33 -4.23
N VAL A 59 4.89 -1.60 -4.59
CA VAL A 59 5.01 -0.34 -5.34
C VAL A 59 5.73 0.73 -4.51
N ALA A 60 5.34 0.90 -3.24
CA ALA A 60 5.99 1.86 -2.35
C ALA A 60 7.49 1.56 -2.16
N ALA A 61 7.85 0.29 -1.98
CA ALA A 61 9.25 -0.14 -1.90
C ALA A 61 10.01 0.14 -3.22
N ALA A 62 9.43 -0.21 -4.37
CA ALA A 62 10.06 0.01 -5.67
C ALA A 62 10.28 1.52 -5.95
N VAL A 63 9.26 2.34 -5.72
CA VAL A 63 9.35 3.80 -5.86
C VAL A 63 10.40 4.37 -4.91
N GLY A 64 10.40 3.93 -3.65
CA GLY A 64 11.38 4.32 -2.64
C GLY A 64 12.82 4.01 -3.05
N VAL A 65 13.06 2.80 -3.58
CA VAL A 65 14.37 2.36 -4.09
C VAL A 65 14.81 3.18 -5.31
N ILE A 66 13.92 3.36 -6.30
CA ILE A 66 14.23 4.14 -7.51
C ILE A 66 14.58 5.57 -7.15
N TRP A 67 13.78 6.20 -6.28
CA TRP A 67 13.99 7.57 -5.84
C TRP A 67 15.31 7.73 -5.08
N ASN A 68 15.63 6.79 -4.18
CA ASN A 68 16.90 6.79 -3.45
C ASN A 68 18.10 6.64 -4.40
N ARG A 69 18.01 5.78 -5.42
CA ARG A 69 19.06 5.63 -6.44
C ARG A 69 19.25 6.90 -7.27
N ARG A 70 18.17 7.59 -7.65
CA ARG A 70 18.23 8.85 -8.42
C ARG A 70 18.84 10.01 -7.63
N ARG A 71 18.78 9.98 -6.30
CA ARG A 71 19.33 11.03 -5.41
C ARG A 71 20.74 10.74 -4.88
N LYS A 72 21.38 9.63 -5.26
CA LYS A 72 22.83 9.47 -5.04
C LYS A 72 23.56 10.36 -6.06
N PRO A 73 24.39 11.34 -5.62
CA PRO A 73 25.29 12.02 -6.53
C PRO A 73 26.17 10.95 -7.19
N ARG A 74 26.27 10.96 -8.53
CA ARG A 74 27.36 10.27 -9.22
C ARG A 74 28.62 11.05 -8.82
N ILE A 75 29.39 10.49 -7.90
CA ILE A 75 30.78 10.90 -7.66
C ILE A 75 31.59 10.43 -8.86
#